data_AF-A0A021XF55-F1
#
_entry.id   AF-A0A021XF55-F1
#
_cell.length_a   1.000
_cell.length_b   1.000
_cell.length_c   1.000
_cell.angle_alpha   90.00
_cell.angle_beta   90.00
_cell.angle_gamma   90.00
#
_symmetry.space_group_name_H-M   'P 1'
#
loop_
_entity.id
_entity.type
_entity.pdbx_description
1 polymer ?
#
loop_
_entity_poly.entity_id
_entity_poly.type
_entity_poly.pdbx_seq_one_letter_code
_entity_poly.pdbx_strand_id
1 'polypeptide(L)'
;MRHNPNTDPARPRVATHRTQPAISIARTFPSISILPPIVALLEQGAAVAIGVSGGKDSQAAAMATFEYLDRIRHSGPRLLIHADLGSVEWADSLPTCEQLADRLGAELIVVRRKQGGLMDRWESRWRSNVVRYENLSTVTLVPCWSTPAMRFCTSEMKTSKIHAELKRRFSRLPIVSVAGVRRAESPQRARAEIFDHKPGERIWTWRPILDWSEPEVFSSLDFWGIEPHPAYRRFGLTRVSCRFCIMSSLPDLVAAAAQPEAHDLYRQMVGLECRSTFAFQSSRWLGDIAPHLLQPRIRDLLAMAKEKADRRRAVERRLTRAMLYAKGWPTRMLSDGEADLLAEARSEVSAMLGFRTRYLDRASIHARYAELLDLHASRGRAA
;
A
#
# COMPACT_ATOMS: atom_id res chain seq x y z
N MET A 1 82.96 -46.44 28.95
CA MET A 1 82.41 -45.79 30.15
C MET A 1 81.15 -45.04 29.74
N ARG A 2 80.00 -45.37 30.37
CA ARG A 2 78.82 -44.54 30.77
C ARG A 2 78.42 -43.37 29.83
N HIS A 3 77.17 -43.16 29.39
CA HIS A 3 75.82 -43.50 29.83
C HIS A 3 74.83 -43.24 28.64
N ASN A 4 73.74 -44.01 28.54
CA ASN A 4 72.49 -43.71 27.81
C ASN A 4 71.53 -42.92 28.77
N PRO A 5 70.30 -42.40 28.43
CA PRO A 5 69.48 -42.58 27.22
C PRO A 5 68.53 -41.40 26.79
N ASN A 6 67.70 -41.70 25.77
CA ASN A 6 66.34 -41.21 25.48
C ASN A 6 66.09 -39.84 24.82
N THR A 7 65.55 -39.89 23.60
CA THR A 7 64.36 -39.11 23.21
C THR A 7 63.63 -39.81 22.03
N ASP A 8 62.36 -40.12 22.27
CA ASP A 8 61.37 -40.79 21.42
C ASP A 8 60.79 -39.81 20.37
N PRO A 9 60.46 -40.22 19.13
CA PRO A 9 60.02 -39.28 18.09
C PRO A 9 58.53 -38.93 18.25
N ALA A 10 58.25 -37.64 18.21
CA ALA A 10 56.91 -37.07 18.33
C ALA A 10 55.95 -37.59 17.23
N ARG A 11 54.90 -38.31 17.66
CA ARG A 11 53.70 -38.56 16.85
C ARG A 11 52.92 -37.25 16.67
N PRO A 12 52.40 -36.94 15.47
CA PRO A 12 51.47 -35.83 15.31
C PRO A 12 50.13 -36.15 16.00
N ARG A 13 49.73 -35.28 16.94
CA ARG A 13 48.40 -35.31 17.56
C ARG A 13 47.36 -34.95 16.50
N VAL A 14 46.53 -35.93 16.13
CA VAL A 14 45.28 -35.70 15.39
C VAL A 14 44.38 -34.83 16.29
N ALA A 15 44.16 -33.58 15.87
CA ALA A 15 43.17 -32.72 16.49
C ALA A 15 41.78 -33.28 16.16
N THR A 16 41.16 -33.94 17.14
CA THR A 16 39.75 -34.28 17.08
C THR A 16 38.95 -32.98 17.22
N HIS A 17 38.47 -32.46 16.08
CA HIS A 17 37.43 -31.44 16.08
C HIS A 17 36.21 -32.01 16.81
N ARG A 18 36.03 -31.62 18.07
CA ARG A 18 34.75 -31.77 18.76
C ARG A 18 33.74 -30.95 17.98
N THR A 19 32.91 -31.63 17.20
CA THR A 19 31.66 -31.08 16.67
C THR A 19 30.87 -30.54 17.86
N GLN A 20 30.75 -29.22 17.93
CA GLN A 20 29.79 -28.60 18.83
C GLN A 20 28.41 -29.12 18.46
N PRO A 21 27.59 -29.57 19.42
CA PRO A 21 26.23 -29.95 19.13
C PRO A 21 25.53 -28.71 18.55
N ALA A 22 25.03 -28.83 17.33
CA ALA A 22 24.17 -27.83 16.75
C ALA A 22 22.98 -27.68 17.70
N ILE A 23 22.89 -26.53 18.37
CA ILE A 23 21.70 -26.16 19.13
C ILE A 23 20.58 -26.11 18.10
N SER A 24 19.76 -27.16 18.06
CA SER A 24 18.51 -27.15 17.30
C SER A 24 17.60 -26.15 18.02
N ILE A 25 17.66 -24.89 17.60
CA ILE A 25 16.69 -23.88 18.03
C ILE A 25 15.35 -24.39 17.52
N ALA A 26 14.51 -24.91 18.41
CA ALA A 26 13.19 -25.39 18.05
C ALA A 26 12.41 -24.26 17.35
N ARG A 27 11.76 -24.58 16.23
CA ARG A 27 10.91 -23.60 15.53
C ARG A 27 9.73 -23.25 16.43
N THR A 28 9.65 -21.98 16.81
CA THR A 28 8.55 -21.40 17.59
C THR A 28 7.48 -20.75 16.71
N PHE A 29 7.43 -21.12 15.43
CA PHE A 29 6.45 -20.65 14.46
C PHE A 29 5.92 -21.79 13.58
N PRO A 30 4.69 -21.68 13.02
CA PRO A 30 4.04 -22.77 12.31
C PRO A 30 4.69 -23.09 10.96
N SER A 31 4.31 -24.22 10.37
CA SER A 31 4.56 -24.46 8.95
C SER A 31 3.74 -23.50 8.07
N ILE A 32 4.10 -23.39 6.79
CA ILE A 32 3.34 -22.59 5.83
C ILE A 32 1.97 -23.21 5.56
N SER A 33 0.97 -22.35 5.32
CA SER A 33 -0.35 -22.72 4.81
C SER A 33 -0.25 -23.00 3.31
N ILE A 34 -0.55 -24.23 2.89
CA ILE A 34 -0.51 -24.65 1.48
C ILE A 34 -1.63 -25.65 1.18
N LEU A 35 -2.17 -25.58 -0.04
CA LEU A 35 -3.27 -26.45 -0.51
C LEU A 35 -2.91 -27.12 -1.85
N PRO A 36 -3.55 -28.26 -2.20
CA PRO A 36 -3.24 -29.02 -3.41
C PRO A 36 -3.19 -28.22 -4.72
N PRO A 37 -4.07 -27.22 -4.97
CA PRO A 37 -3.99 -26.41 -6.19
C PRO A 37 -2.67 -25.65 -6.35
N ILE A 38 -2.09 -25.15 -5.25
CA ILE A 38 -0.79 -24.48 -5.28
C ILE A 38 0.32 -25.49 -5.51
N VAL A 39 0.27 -26.66 -4.86
CA VAL A 39 1.25 -27.75 -5.06
C VAL A 39 1.32 -28.15 -6.53
N ALA A 40 0.17 -28.41 -7.16
CA ALA A 40 0.10 -28.79 -8.57
C ALA A 40 0.73 -27.74 -9.51
N LEU A 41 0.58 -26.44 -9.21
CA LEU A 41 1.23 -25.37 -9.98
C LEU A 41 2.75 -25.40 -9.80
N LEU A 42 3.24 -25.64 -8.58
CA LEU A 42 4.67 -25.71 -8.29
C LEU A 42 5.33 -26.93 -8.95
N GLU A 43 4.63 -28.07 -9.00
CA GLU A 43 5.05 -29.28 -9.72
C GLU A 43 5.14 -29.05 -11.24
N GLN A 44 4.28 -28.19 -11.79
CA GLN A 44 4.33 -27.75 -13.20
C GLN A 44 5.44 -26.72 -13.48
N GLY A 45 6.27 -26.36 -12.50
CA GLY A 45 7.34 -25.38 -12.68
C GLY A 45 6.83 -23.93 -12.79
N ALA A 46 5.71 -23.61 -12.12
CA ALA A 46 5.18 -22.25 -12.08
C ALA A 46 6.24 -21.22 -11.66
N ALA A 47 6.17 -20.02 -12.22
CA ALA A 47 6.98 -18.90 -11.74
C ALA A 47 6.44 -18.41 -10.40
N VAL A 48 7.29 -18.38 -9.37
CA VAL A 48 6.93 -17.95 -8.01
C VAL A 48 7.51 -16.56 -7.74
N ALA A 49 6.64 -15.56 -7.64
CA ALA A 49 7.03 -14.19 -7.37
C ALA A 49 6.52 -13.76 -6.00
N ILE A 50 7.43 -13.41 -5.08
CA ILE A 50 7.08 -12.99 -3.73
C ILE A 50 7.03 -11.48 -3.66
N GLY A 51 5.84 -10.94 -3.35
CA GLY A 51 5.65 -9.52 -3.11
C GLY A 51 6.34 -9.07 -1.81
N VAL A 52 7.35 -8.21 -1.93
CA VAL A 52 8.12 -7.68 -0.78
C VAL A 52 7.96 -6.17 -0.65
N SER A 53 7.84 -5.68 0.58
CA SER A 53 7.64 -4.25 0.87
C SER A 53 8.56 -3.72 1.97
N GLY A 54 9.60 -4.47 2.32
CA GLY A 54 10.41 -4.22 3.51
C GLY A 54 9.68 -4.50 4.82
N GLY A 55 8.41 -4.92 4.81
CA GLY A 55 7.65 -5.22 6.03
C GLY A 55 7.93 -6.62 6.56
N LYS A 56 7.80 -6.81 7.87
CA LYS A 56 8.07 -8.08 8.58
C LYS A 56 7.32 -9.27 7.98
N ASP A 57 6.04 -9.07 7.65
CA ASP A 57 5.18 -10.13 7.12
C ASP A 57 5.63 -10.56 5.72
N SER A 58 6.11 -9.61 4.90
CA SER A 58 6.63 -9.91 3.57
C SER A 58 8.00 -10.59 3.59
N GLN A 59 8.87 -10.22 4.55
CA GLN A 59 10.15 -10.89 4.77
C GLN A 59 9.93 -12.34 5.21
N ALA A 60 9.05 -12.56 6.20
CA ALA A 60 8.74 -13.90 6.68
C ALA A 60 8.09 -14.78 5.60
N ALA A 61 7.15 -14.22 4.83
CA ALA A 61 6.55 -14.93 3.69
C ALA A 61 7.59 -15.32 2.64
N ALA A 62 8.56 -14.45 2.33
CA ALA A 62 9.63 -14.76 1.40
C ALA A 62 10.51 -15.91 1.90
N MET A 63 11.02 -15.82 3.12
CA MET A 63 11.86 -16.86 3.70
C MET A 63 11.15 -18.22 3.78
N ALA A 64 9.93 -18.25 4.31
CA ALA A 64 9.17 -19.48 4.45
C ALA A 64 8.86 -20.12 3.08
N THR A 65 8.59 -19.28 2.07
CA THR A 65 8.36 -19.73 0.70
C THR A 65 9.62 -20.31 0.08
N PHE A 66 10.74 -19.59 0.15
CA PHE A 66 12.00 -20.05 -0.44
C PHE A 66 12.47 -21.37 0.17
N GLU A 67 12.40 -21.49 1.49
CA GLU A 67 12.74 -22.73 2.18
C GLU A 67 11.86 -23.91 1.73
N TYR A 68 10.56 -23.66 1.53
CA TYR A 68 9.66 -24.66 0.98
C TYR A 68 10.01 -25.05 -0.46
N LEU A 69 10.29 -24.06 -1.31
CA LEU A 69 10.69 -24.28 -2.70
C LEU A 69 11.99 -25.09 -2.80
N ASP A 70 12.97 -24.81 -1.92
CA ASP A 70 14.21 -25.60 -1.83
C ASP A 70 13.92 -27.04 -1.42
N ARG A 71 13.07 -27.24 -0.40
CA ARG A 71 12.71 -28.57 0.11
C ARG A 71 12.06 -29.45 -0.96
N ILE A 72 11.19 -28.88 -1.80
CA ILE A 72 10.55 -29.61 -2.90
C ILE A 72 11.41 -29.63 -4.18
N ARG A 73 12.61 -29.04 -4.15
CA ARG A 73 13.50 -28.88 -5.31
C ARG A 73 12.79 -28.24 -6.51
N HIS A 74 12.02 -27.19 -6.25
CA HIS A 74 11.28 -26.49 -7.29
C HIS A 74 12.23 -25.99 -8.38
N SER A 75 11.93 -26.31 -9.63
CA SER A 75 12.77 -26.01 -10.80
C SER A 75 12.31 -24.77 -11.59
N GLY A 76 11.16 -24.20 -11.25
CA GLY A 76 10.63 -23.00 -11.89
C GLY A 76 11.33 -21.71 -11.42
N PRO A 77 11.10 -20.58 -12.12
CA PRO A 77 11.64 -19.29 -11.71
C PRO A 77 11.13 -18.88 -10.32
N ARG A 78 12.01 -18.37 -9.47
CA ARG A 78 11.66 -17.77 -8.18
C ARG A 78 12.31 -16.41 -8.00
N LEU A 79 11.54 -15.42 -7.59
CA LEU A 79 12.04 -14.04 -7.46
C LEU A 79 11.27 -13.24 -6.43
N LEU A 80 11.86 -12.11 -6.02
CA LEU A 80 11.20 -11.08 -5.24
C LEU A 80 10.71 -9.97 -6.16
N ILE A 81 9.56 -9.38 -5.82
CA ILE A 81 9.03 -8.23 -6.53
C ILE A 81 8.54 -7.15 -5.57
N HIS A 82 9.07 -5.95 -5.72
CA HIS A 82 8.74 -4.78 -4.92
C HIS A 82 8.01 -3.75 -5.79
N ALA A 83 6.97 -3.13 -5.23
CA ALA A 83 6.23 -2.07 -5.90
C ALA A 83 6.44 -0.75 -5.16
N ASP A 84 7.33 0.06 -5.71
CA ASP A 84 7.83 1.30 -5.14
C ASP A 84 6.81 2.43 -5.33
N LEU A 85 6.35 2.98 -4.20
CA LEU A 85 5.37 4.05 -4.12
C LEU A 85 5.99 5.46 -4.12
N GLY A 86 7.30 5.58 -4.25
CA GLY A 86 8.06 6.83 -4.28
C GLY A 86 8.27 7.45 -2.90
N SER A 87 8.17 8.77 -2.82
CA SER A 87 8.53 9.57 -1.63
C SER A 87 7.75 9.25 -0.35
N VAL A 88 6.68 8.47 -0.44
CA VAL A 88 5.87 8.07 0.72
C VAL A 88 6.46 6.90 1.50
N GLU A 89 7.44 6.18 0.93
CA GLU A 89 8.07 5.02 1.57
C GLU A 89 9.14 5.45 2.58
N TRP A 90 9.50 4.53 3.46
CA TRP A 90 10.63 4.70 4.37
C TRP A 90 11.94 4.59 3.61
N ALA A 91 12.99 5.29 4.06
CA ALA A 91 14.30 5.22 3.40
C ALA A 91 14.84 3.77 3.35
N ASP A 92 14.57 2.99 4.40
CA ASP A 92 15.01 1.60 4.53
C ASP A 92 14.09 0.58 3.80
N SER A 93 12.95 0.97 3.22
CA SER A 93 12.00 0.01 2.64
C SER A 93 12.58 -0.77 1.45
N LEU A 94 13.19 -0.07 0.49
CA LEU A 94 13.87 -0.70 -0.65
C LEU A 94 15.16 -1.41 -0.21
N PRO A 95 16.09 -0.79 0.56
CA PRO A 95 17.27 -1.48 1.09
C PRO A 95 16.95 -2.78 1.83
N THR A 96 15.88 -2.83 2.61
CA THR A 96 15.43 -4.06 3.30
C THR A 96 15.03 -5.15 2.29
N CYS A 97 14.41 -4.78 1.16
CA CYS A 97 14.08 -5.72 0.10
C CYS A 97 15.32 -6.22 -0.65
N GLU A 98 16.29 -5.34 -0.90
CA GLU A 98 17.57 -5.67 -1.55
C GLU A 98 18.39 -6.63 -0.70
N GLN A 99 18.54 -6.35 0.60
CA GLN A 99 19.23 -7.24 1.55
C GLN A 99 18.57 -8.62 1.63
N LEU A 100 17.23 -8.68 1.57
CA LEU A 100 16.50 -9.94 1.54
C LEU A 100 16.75 -10.70 0.23
N ALA A 101 16.81 -10.00 -0.91
CA ALA A 101 17.14 -10.59 -2.21
C ALA A 101 18.55 -11.19 -2.22
N ASP A 102 19.54 -10.44 -1.73
CA ASP A 102 20.93 -10.89 -1.60
C ASP A 102 21.03 -12.14 -0.73
N ARG A 103 20.35 -12.14 0.42
CA ARG A 103 20.34 -13.30 1.34
C ARG A 103 19.75 -14.55 0.71
N LEU A 104 18.70 -14.38 -0.11
CA LEU A 104 18.03 -15.49 -0.78
C LEU A 104 18.71 -15.90 -2.11
N GLY A 105 19.72 -15.16 -2.56
CA GLY A 105 20.30 -15.32 -3.89
C GLY A 105 19.26 -15.17 -4.99
N ALA A 106 18.27 -14.29 -4.78
CA ALA A 106 17.11 -14.13 -5.64
C ALA A 106 17.15 -12.79 -6.38
N GLU A 107 16.59 -12.75 -7.58
CA GLU A 107 16.39 -11.48 -8.28
C GLU A 107 15.32 -10.63 -7.57
N LEU A 108 15.57 -9.33 -7.45
CA LEU A 108 14.57 -8.34 -7.05
C LEU A 108 14.10 -7.51 -8.24
N ILE A 109 12.84 -7.67 -8.63
CA ILE A 109 12.20 -6.77 -9.59
C ILE A 109 11.58 -5.58 -8.84
N VAL A 110 11.89 -4.36 -9.25
CA VAL A 110 11.22 -3.16 -8.76
C VAL A 110 10.29 -2.58 -9.83
N VAL A 111 8.99 -2.57 -9.54
CA VAL A 111 7.98 -1.98 -10.43
C VAL A 111 7.54 -0.61 -9.92
N ARG A 112 7.33 0.32 -10.85
CA ARG A 112 6.93 1.71 -10.56
C ARG A 112 5.77 2.16 -11.44
N ARG A 113 4.97 3.08 -10.94
CA ARG A 113 3.99 3.81 -11.75
C ARG A 113 4.71 4.93 -12.53
N LYS A 114 4.52 4.95 -13.86
CA LYS A 114 5.18 5.92 -14.75
C LYS A 114 4.87 7.39 -14.42
N GLN A 115 3.67 7.69 -13.93
CA GLN A 115 3.24 9.07 -13.63
C GLN A 115 3.55 9.49 -12.18
N GLY A 116 4.62 8.96 -11.59
CA GLY A 116 5.02 9.27 -10.21
C GLY A 116 4.39 8.39 -9.13
N GLY A 117 4.82 8.68 -7.90
CA GLY A 117 4.50 7.96 -6.68
C GLY A 117 3.10 8.22 -6.14
N LEU A 118 2.84 7.75 -4.91
CA LEU A 118 1.52 7.85 -4.30
C LEU A 118 1.17 9.30 -3.93
N MET A 119 2.16 10.09 -3.50
CA MET A 119 1.97 11.52 -3.24
C MET A 119 1.58 12.25 -4.53
N ASP A 120 2.28 12.02 -5.64
CA ASP A 120 1.94 12.59 -6.96
C ASP A 120 0.54 12.21 -7.41
N ARG A 121 0.14 10.95 -7.13
CA ARG A 121 -1.19 10.45 -7.43
C ARG A 121 -2.27 11.19 -6.66
N TRP A 122 -2.06 11.51 -5.38
CA TRP A 122 -3.00 12.29 -4.56
C TRP A 122 -3.06 13.75 -5.03
N GLU A 123 -1.93 14.38 -5.33
CA GLU A 123 -1.92 15.75 -5.84
C GLU A 123 -2.60 15.86 -7.21
N SER A 124 -2.27 14.95 -8.14
CA SER A 124 -2.90 14.87 -9.45
C SER A 124 -4.41 14.66 -9.31
N ARG A 125 -4.83 13.77 -8.39
CA ARG A 125 -6.26 13.55 -8.11
C ARG A 125 -6.94 14.82 -7.62
N TRP A 126 -6.31 15.59 -6.73
CA TRP A 126 -6.87 16.86 -6.28
C TRP A 126 -7.06 17.83 -7.44
N ARG A 127 -6.01 18.05 -8.25
CA ARG A 127 -6.08 18.93 -9.44
C ARG A 127 -7.20 18.49 -10.39
N SER A 128 -7.30 17.20 -10.71
CA SER A 128 -8.36 16.68 -11.57
C SER A 128 -9.76 16.83 -10.94
N ASN A 129 -9.91 16.67 -9.63
CA ASN A 129 -11.20 16.83 -8.97
C ASN A 129 -11.67 18.29 -8.94
N VAL A 130 -10.76 19.26 -8.79
CA VAL A 130 -11.07 20.70 -8.94
C VAL A 130 -11.62 20.96 -10.34
N VAL A 131 -10.90 20.52 -11.39
CA VAL A 131 -11.36 20.68 -12.78
C VAL A 131 -12.71 20.01 -13.02
N ARG A 132 -12.93 18.81 -12.48
CA ARG A 132 -14.22 18.12 -12.58
C ARG A 132 -15.33 18.89 -11.89
N TYR A 133 -15.06 19.48 -10.73
CA TYR A 133 -16.04 20.30 -10.02
C TYR A 133 -16.35 21.59 -10.78
N GLU A 134 -15.33 22.29 -11.29
CA GLU A 134 -15.49 23.48 -12.13
C GLU A 134 -16.35 23.24 -13.37
N ASN A 135 -16.16 22.07 -14.00
CA ASN A 135 -16.89 21.66 -15.20
C ASN A 135 -18.19 20.89 -14.92
N LEU A 136 -18.67 20.90 -13.66
CA LEU A 136 -19.89 20.18 -13.23
C LEU A 136 -19.89 18.71 -13.70
N SER A 137 -18.71 18.08 -13.75
CA SER A 137 -18.52 16.65 -14.01
C SER A 137 -18.54 15.83 -12.70
N THR A 138 -18.85 16.50 -11.60
CA THR A 138 -19.18 15.96 -10.29
C THR A 138 -20.00 17.00 -9.55
N VAL A 139 -20.96 16.56 -8.74
CA VAL A 139 -21.87 17.44 -8.00
C VAL A 139 -21.20 17.99 -6.74
N THR A 140 -20.50 17.13 -5.99
CA THR A 140 -19.74 17.48 -4.79
C THR A 140 -18.24 17.28 -5.00
N LEU A 141 -17.43 17.90 -4.15
CA LEU A 141 -15.98 17.69 -4.18
C LEU A 141 -15.64 16.27 -3.74
N VAL A 142 -14.63 15.70 -4.40
CA VAL A 142 -14.17 14.34 -4.15
C VAL A 142 -12.81 14.38 -3.46
N PRO A 143 -12.60 13.61 -2.37
CA PRO A 143 -11.32 13.60 -1.67
C PRO A 143 -10.16 13.12 -2.55
N CYS A 144 -9.00 13.70 -2.31
CA CYS A 144 -7.75 13.36 -2.99
C CYS A 144 -7.05 12.13 -2.39
N TRP A 145 -7.31 11.84 -1.12
CA TRP A 145 -6.67 10.78 -0.37
C TRP A 145 -7.14 9.38 -0.78
N SER A 146 -6.27 8.40 -0.56
CA SER A 146 -6.71 7.01 -0.52
C SER A 146 -7.66 6.79 0.66
N THR A 147 -8.59 5.86 0.52
CA THR A 147 -9.48 5.43 1.61
C THR A 147 -9.42 3.91 1.74
N PRO A 148 -9.92 3.31 2.83
CA PRO A 148 -10.02 1.86 2.94
C PRO A 148 -10.74 1.20 1.75
N ALA A 149 -11.79 1.86 1.23
CA ALA A 149 -12.52 1.43 0.04
C ALA A 149 -11.80 1.75 -1.28
N MET A 150 -10.92 2.76 -1.30
CA MET A 150 -10.23 3.25 -2.49
C MET A 150 -8.71 3.34 -2.26
N ARG A 151 -8.06 2.18 -2.20
CA ARG A 151 -6.62 2.03 -1.96
C ARG A 151 -5.83 2.11 -3.26
N PHE A 152 -5.58 3.32 -3.77
CA PHE A 152 -4.75 3.53 -4.97
C PHE A 152 -3.38 2.86 -4.86
N CYS A 153 -2.80 2.92 -3.66
CA CYS A 153 -1.52 2.27 -3.36
C CYS A 153 -1.57 0.75 -3.57
N THR A 154 -2.71 0.09 -3.35
CA THR A 154 -2.85 -1.35 -3.53
C THR A 154 -3.22 -1.69 -4.97
N SER A 155 -4.38 -1.25 -5.47
CA SER A 155 -4.90 -1.72 -6.76
C SER A 155 -4.12 -1.16 -7.95
N GLU A 156 -3.91 0.16 -8.00
CA GLU A 156 -3.32 0.85 -9.15
C GLU A 156 -1.79 0.74 -9.17
N MET A 157 -1.16 0.83 -8.00
CA MET A 157 0.29 1.00 -7.89
C MET A 157 1.04 -0.27 -7.52
N LYS A 158 0.41 -1.20 -6.77
CA LYS A 158 1.00 -2.50 -6.42
C LYS A 158 0.49 -3.60 -7.33
N THR A 159 -0.74 -4.06 -7.12
CA THR A 159 -1.32 -5.23 -7.80
C THR A 159 -1.25 -5.08 -9.32
N SER A 160 -1.71 -3.96 -9.88
CA SER A 160 -1.68 -3.76 -11.34
C SER A 160 -0.26 -3.79 -11.92
N LYS A 161 0.72 -3.18 -11.23
CA LYS A 161 2.11 -3.10 -11.73
C LYS A 161 2.83 -4.44 -11.61
N ILE A 162 2.67 -5.11 -10.47
CA ILE A 162 3.18 -6.46 -10.24
C ILE A 162 2.59 -7.42 -11.27
N HIS A 163 1.27 -7.47 -11.42
CA HIS A 163 0.62 -8.41 -12.33
C HIS A 163 0.99 -8.14 -13.79
N ALA A 164 1.10 -6.86 -14.21
CA ALA A 164 1.52 -6.53 -15.56
C ALA A 164 2.94 -7.04 -15.86
N GLU A 165 3.86 -6.86 -14.93
CA GLU A 165 5.24 -7.32 -15.09
C GLU A 165 5.35 -8.84 -15.09
N LEU A 166 4.66 -9.52 -14.16
CA LEU A 166 4.66 -10.99 -14.10
C LEU A 166 4.03 -11.62 -15.35
N LYS A 167 2.89 -11.08 -15.84
CA LYS A 167 2.24 -11.58 -17.08
C LYS A 167 3.14 -11.38 -18.30
N ARG A 168 3.84 -10.25 -18.38
CA ARG A 168 4.79 -9.95 -19.46
C ARG A 168 5.96 -10.94 -19.44
N ARG A 169 6.53 -11.18 -18.25
CA ARG A 169 7.76 -11.95 -18.09
C ARG A 169 7.54 -13.47 -18.17
N PHE A 170 6.45 -13.97 -17.59
CA PHE A 170 6.16 -15.40 -17.49
C PHE A 170 4.96 -15.81 -18.35
N SER A 171 4.91 -15.29 -19.58
CA SER A 171 3.81 -15.52 -20.53
C SER A 171 3.63 -16.98 -20.97
N ARG A 172 4.51 -17.90 -20.58
CA ARG A 172 4.45 -19.34 -20.91
C ARG A 172 4.34 -20.25 -19.68
N LEU A 173 4.36 -19.70 -18.48
CA LEU A 173 4.25 -20.48 -17.23
C LEU A 173 2.98 -20.11 -16.45
N PRO A 174 2.44 -20.99 -15.62
CA PRO A 174 1.57 -20.57 -14.52
C PRO A 174 2.35 -19.65 -13.58
N ILE A 175 1.67 -18.74 -12.90
CA ILE A 175 2.31 -17.76 -12.01
C ILE A 175 1.69 -17.89 -10.61
N VAL A 176 2.54 -18.04 -9.59
CA VAL A 176 2.17 -17.96 -8.18
C VAL A 176 2.71 -16.66 -7.62
N SER A 177 1.80 -15.71 -7.35
CA SER A 177 2.09 -14.44 -6.69
C SER A 177 1.90 -14.60 -5.18
N VAL A 178 3.00 -14.58 -4.44
CA VAL A 178 2.99 -14.76 -2.98
C VAL A 178 2.79 -13.43 -2.27
N ALA A 179 1.94 -13.41 -1.24
CA ALA A 179 1.66 -12.24 -0.41
C ALA A 179 1.78 -12.55 1.08
N GLY A 180 2.52 -11.71 1.81
CA GLY A 180 2.61 -11.73 3.28
C GLY A 180 1.36 -11.16 3.95
N VAL A 181 0.25 -11.90 3.89
CA VAL A 181 -1.04 -11.56 4.50
C VAL A 181 -1.35 -12.54 5.61
N ARG A 182 -1.79 -12.04 6.78
CA ARG A 182 -2.22 -12.87 7.91
C ARG A 182 -3.67 -12.61 8.31
N ARG A 183 -4.38 -13.63 8.79
CA ARG A 183 -5.76 -13.50 9.30
C ARG A 183 -5.86 -12.53 10.47
N ALA A 184 -4.86 -12.58 11.37
CA ALA A 184 -4.84 -11.79 12.59
C ALA A 184 -4.64 -10.27 12.38
N GLU A 185 -4.38 -9.80 11.15
CA GLU A 185 -4.13 -8.39 10.88
C GLU A 185 -5.38 -7.50 10.90
N SER A 186 -6.57 -8.04 10.57
CA SER A 186 -7.82 -7.26 10.54
C SER A 186 -9.05 -8.17 10.39
N PRO A 187 -10.25 -7.71 10.79
CA PRO A 187 -11.50 -8.46 10.57
C PRO A 187 -11.75 -8.85 9.10
N GLN A 188 -11.34 -8.00 8.15
CA GLN A 188 -11.45 -8.32 6.73
C GLN A 188 -10.50 -9.46 6.34
N ARG A 189 -9.24 -9.43 6.81
CA ARG A 189 -8.25 -10.48 6.52
C ARG A 189 -8.54 -11.79 7.25
N ALA A 190 -9.28 -11.77 8.36
CA ALA A 190 -9.70 -12.99 9.06
C ALA A 190 -10.47 -13.96 8.14
N ARG A 191 -11.13 -13.45 7.11
CA ARG A 191 -11.89 -14.23 6.11
C ARG A 191 -11.10 -14.57 4.84
N ALA A 192 -9.82 -14.17 4.75
CA ALA A 192 -9.02 -14.45 3.56
C ALA A 192 -8.80 -15.96 3.37
N GLU A 193 -8.63 -16.42 2.14
CA GLU A 193 -8.33 -17.82 1.83
C GLU A 193 -6.82 -18.03 1.61
N ILE A 194 -6.34 -19.27 1.75
CA ILE A 194 -4.91 -19.61 1.58
C ILE A 194 -4.43 -19.23 0.18
N PHE A 195 -5.28 -19.39 -0.83
CA PHE A 195 -5.03 -18.86 -2.16
C PHE A 195 -6.26 -18.14 -2.71
N ASP A 196 -6.09 -17.36 -3.76
CA ASP A 196 -7.17 -16.74 -4.54
C ASP A 196 -6.80 -16.79 -6.03
N HIS A 197 -7.79 -17.03 -6.89
CA HIS A 197 -7.63 -17.11 -8.33
C HIS A 197 -8.88 -16.63 -9.05
N LYS A 198 -8.67 -15.79 -10.07
CA LYS A 198 -9.75 -15.33 -10.94
C LYS A 198 -9.83 -16.25 -12.16
N PRO A 199 -11.01 -16.80 -12.49
CA PRO A 199 -11.21 -17.60 -13.69
C PRO A 199 -10.67 -16.87 -14.94
N GLY A 200 -9.92 -17.59 -15.77
CA GLY A 200 -9.28 -17.05 -16.98
C GLY A 200 -7.98 -16.28 -16.72
N GLU A 201 -7.59 -15.99 -15.47
CA GLU A 201 -6.26 -15.45 -15.17
C GLU A 201 -5.22 -16.57 -14.99
N ARG A 202 -3.95 -16.24 -15.24
CA ARG A 202 -2.82 -17.18 -15.05
C ARG A 202 -2.06 -16.97 -13.75
N ILE A 203 -2.45 -15.96 -12.98
CA ILE A 203 -1.84 -15.60 -11.71
C ILE A 203 -2.72 -16.12 -10.58
N TRP A 204 -2.13 -16.94 -9.72
CA TRP A 204 -2.70 -17.40 -8.46
C TRP A 204 -2.06 -16.61 -7.33
N THR A 205 -2.87 -16.05 -6.43
CA THR A 205 -2.34 -15.42 -5.21
C THR A 205 -2.20 -16.48 -4.14
N TRP A 206 -1.03 -16.61 -3.52
CA TRP A 206 -0.80 -17.55 -2.41
C TRP A 206 -0.37 -16.80 -1.14
N ARG A 207 -0.92 -17.19 0.02
CA ARG A 207 -0.70 -16.57 1.34
C ARG A 207 -0.10 -17.62 2.30
N PRO A 208 1.21 -17.87 2.25
CA PRO A 208 1.86 -18.98 2.96
C PRO A 208 1.88 -18.80 4.47
N ILE A 209 1.83 -17.56 4.97
CA ILE A 209 1.87 -17.27 6.41
C ILE A 209 0.49 -16.88 6.95
N LEU A 210 -0.58 -17.28 6.25
CA LEU A 210 -1.93 -16.77 6.51
C LEU A 210 -2.39 -16.98 7.95
N ASP A 211 -2.02 -18.11 8.53
CA ASP A 211 -2.43 -18.51 9.88
C ASP A 211 -1.37 -18.16 10.95
N TRP A 212 -0.30 -17.45 10.58
CA TRP A 212 0.71 -17.00 11.53
C TRP A 212 0.21 -15.79 12.33
N SER A 213 0.51 -15.80 13.62
CA SER A 213 0.37 -14.66 14.52
C SER A 213 1.53 -13.66 14.34
N GLU A 214 1.40 -12.48 14.91
CA GLU A 214 2.48 -11.49 14.87
C GLU A 214 3.73 -11.93 15.65
N PRO A 215 3.63 -12.49 16.87
CA PRO A 215 4.78 -13.03 17.56
C PRO A 215 5.50 -14.12 16.76
N GLU A 216 4.77 -15.01 16.09
CA GLU A 216 5.36 -16.06 15.25
C GLU A 216 6.11 -15.48 14.04
N VAL A 217 5.62 -14.40 13.44
CA VAL A 217 6.37 -13.68 12.40
C VAL A 217 7.70 -13.17 12.94
N PHE A 218 7.71 -12.46 14.08
CA PHE A 218 8.97 -11.98 14.65
C PHE A 218 9.91 -13.12 15.04
N SER A 219 9.40 -14.16 15.69
CA SER A 219 10.16 -15.37 16.03
C SER A 219 10.77 -16.04 14.79
N SER A 220 10.06 -16.04 13.66
CA SER A 220 10.60 -16.58 12.41
C SER A 220 11.77 -15.76 11.86
N LEU A 221 11.66 -14.43 11.92
CA LEU A 221 12.73 -13.53 11.49
C LEU A 221 13.96 -13.69 12.39
N ASP A 222 13.76 -13.80 13.70
CA ASP A 222 14.84 -14.08 14.66
C ASP A 222 15.52 -15.42 14.41
N PHE A 223 14.74 -16.47 14.15
CA PHE A 223 15.25 -17.80 13.80
C PHE A 223 16.11 -17.77 12.53
N TRP A 224 15.70 -17.01 11.51
CA TRP A 224 16.48 -16.84 10.29
C TRP A 224 17.59 -15.79 10.41
N GLY A 225 17.76 -15.12 11.55
CA GLY A 225 18.73 -14.04 11.72
C GLY A 225 18.50 -12.86 10.76
N ILE A 226 17.24 -12.51 10.53
CA ILE A 226 16.83 -11.38 9.68
C ILE A 226 16.28 -10.28 10.57
N GLU A 227 16.87 -9.10 10.47
CA GLU A 227 16.31 -7.94 11.13
C GLU A 227 15.06 -7.45 10.37
N PRO A 228 13.92 -7.24 11.07
CA PRO A 228 12.80 -6.54 10.48
C PRO A 228 13.18 -5.08 10.24
N HIS A 229 12.41 -4.41 9.37
CA HIS A 229 12.59 -2.98 9.10
C HIS A 229 12.76 -2.17 10.40
N PRO A 230 13.72 -1.22 10.47
CA PRO A 230 14.02 -0.46 11.68
C PRO A 230 12.80 0.19 12.34
N ALA A 231 11.84 0.63 11.54
CA ALA A 231 10.58 1.19 12.01
C ALA A 231 9.77 0.31 12.97
N TYR A 232 9.92 -1.03 12.96
CA TYR A 232 9.28 -1.87 13.96
C TYR A 232 9.99 -1.75 15.32
N ARG A 233 11.24 -2.25 15.41
CA ARG A 233 11.95 -2.39 16.69
C ARG A 233 12.51 -1.08 17.25
N ARG A 234 12.89 -0.14 16.38
CA ARG A 234 13.53 1.12 16.79
C ARG A 234 12.53 2.26 16.95
N PHE A 235 11.52 2.34 16.08
CA PHE A 235 10.54 3.44 16.11
C PHE A 235 9.21 3.03 16.78
N GLY A 236 9.01 1.74 17.04
CA GLY A 236 7.82 1.23 17.74
C GLY A 236 6.56 1.19 16.88
N LEU A 237 6.68 1.22 15.54
CA LEU A 237 5.51 1.09 14.67
C LEU A 237 5.00 -0.36 14.69
N THR A 238 3.68 -0.51 14.78
CA THR A 238 3.00 -1.80 14.67
C THR A 238 2.89 -2.25 13.20
N ARG A 239 2.89 -1.30 12.27
CA ARG A 239 2.79 -1.51 10.82
C ARG A 239 3.78 -0.63 10.08
N VAL A 240 4.59 -1.25 9.22
CA VAL A 240 5.42 -0.55 8.23
C VAL A 240 4.74 -0.62 6.87
N SER A 241 4.47 0.54 6.31
CA SER A 241 3.83 0.76 5.00
C SER A 241 4.40 2.07 4.45
N CYS A 242 3.59 2.96 3.88
CA CYS A 242 4.02 4.35 3.73
C CYS A 242 4.29 4.97 5.11
N ARG A 243 5.19 5.95 5.21
CA ARG A 243 5.50 6.69 6.45
C ARG A 243 4.24 7.19 7.15
N PHE A 244 3.34 7.79 6.37
CA PHE A 244 1.96 8.10 6.79
C PHE A 244 0.99 7.25 5.98
N CYS A 245 0.49 6.16 6.59
CA CYS A 245 -0.49 5.29 5.96
C CYS A 245 -1.91 5.68 6.39
N ILE A 246 -2.86 5.63 5.45
CA ILE A 246 -4.29 5.87 5.74
C ILE A 246 -4.85 4.85 6.75
N MET A 247 -4.18 3.70 6.94
CA MET A 247 -4.53 2.67 7.90
C MET A 247 -3.71 2.72 9.19
N SER A 248 -2.80 3.69 9.36
CA SER A 248 -1.99 3.82 10.58
C SER A 248 -2.85 4.21 11.77
N SER A 249 -2.51 3.64 12.93
CA SER A 249 -3.06 4.08 14.21
C SER A 249 -2.52 5.46 14.59
N LEU A 250 -3.10 6.09 15.61
CA LEU A 250 -2.57 7.35 16.12
C LEU A 250 -1.13 7.19 16.65
N PRO A 251 -0.80 6.16 17.48
CA PRO A 251 0.58 5.91 17.89
C PRO A 251 1.54 5.73 16.72
N ASP A 252 1.17 4.99 15.67
CA ASP A 252 2.04 4.83 14.49
C ASP A 252 2.29 6.15 13.75
N LEU A 253 1.28 7.01 13.65
CA LEU A 253 1.43 8.33 13.01
C LEU A 253 2.32 9.26 13.83
N VAL A 254 2.21 9.24 15.15
CA VAL A 254 3.07 10.00 16.07
C VAL A 254 4.51 9.49 15.97
N ALA A 255 4.70 8.18 16.03
CA ALA A 255 6.02 7.56 15.89
C ALA A 255 6.67 7.89 14.53
N ALA A 256 5.87 7.88 13.46
CA ALA A 256 6.33 8.28 12.14
C ALA A 256 6.71 9.76 12.06
N ALA A 257 5.88 10.66 12.63
CA ALA A 257 6.15 12.08 12.63
C ALA A 257 7.38 12.46 13.49
N ALA A 258 7.76 11.63 14.46
CA ALA A 258 8.98 11.82 15.24
C ALA A 258 10.28 11.56 14.45
N GLN A 259 10.19 10.91 13.29
CA GLN A 259 11.38 10.58 12.49
C GLN A 259 11.72 11.73 11.52
N PRO A 260 12.97 12.24 11.53
CA PRO A 260 13.38 13.33 10.65
C PRO A 260 13.12 13.08 9.16
N GLU A 261 13.29 11.83 8.70
CA GLU A 261 13.05 11.45 7.31
C GLU A 261 11.59 11.64 6.85
N ALA A 262 10.64 11.73 7.78
CA ALA A 262 9.22 11.90 7.50
C ALA A 262 8.79 13.36 7.43
N HIS A 263 9.61 14.31 7.90
CA HIS A 263 9.18 15.70 8.10
C HIS A 263 8.79 16.42 6.80
N ASP A 264 9.51 16.22 5.71
CA ASP A 264 9.20 16.90 4.45
C ASP A 264 7.91 16.35 3.84
N LEU A 265 7.74 15.02 3.85
CA LEU A 265 6.50 14.39 3.44
C LEU A 265 5.33 14.84 4.32
N TYR A 266 5.53 14.93 5.64
CA TYR A 266 4.52 15.42 6.58
C TYR A 266 4.03 16.80 6.16
N ARG A 267 4.95 17.76 5.97
CA ARG A 267 4.60 19.12 5.54
C ARG A 267 3.93 19.14 4.18
N GLN A 268 4.38 18.32 3.23
CA GLN A 268 3.76 18.22 1.91
C GLN A 268 2.32 17.72 1.99
N MET A 269 2.07 16.67 2.78
CA MET A 269 0.74 16.10 2.98
C MET A 269 -0.19 17.06 3.72
N VAL A 270 0.29 17.74 4.77
CA VAL A 270 -0.48 18.80 5.46
C VAL A 270 -0.77 19.96 4.51
N GLY A 271 0.16 20.34 3.64
CA GLY A 271 -0.08 21.33 2.60
C GLY A 271 -1.21 20.93 1.65
N LEU A 272 -1.36 19.64 1.33
CA LEU A 272 -2.48 19.12 0.57
C LEU A 272 -3.78 19.12 1.39
N GLU A 273 -3.75 18.85 2.70
CA GLU A 273 -4.92 19.05 3.59
C GLU A 273 -5.39 20.50 3.55
N CYS A 274 -4.47 21.47 3.66
CA CYS A 274 -4.80 22.90 3.64
C CYS A 274 -5.47 23.33 2.33
N ARG A 275 -4.95 22.86 1.18
CA ARG A 275 -5.49 23.22 -0.14
C ARG A 275 -6.78 22.48 -0.48
N SER A 276 -6.88 21.21 -0.08
CA SER A 276 -8.02 20.36 -0.45
C SER A 276 -9.19 20.48 0.52
N THR A 277 -8.94 20.96 1.74
CA THR A 277 -9.89 20.97 2.86
C THR A 277 -10.43 19.57 3.20
N PHE A 278 -9.69 18.52 2.83
CA PHE A 278 -9.97 17.14 3.21
C PHE A 278 -8.90 16.66 4.19
N ALA A 279 -9.35 16.18 5.36
CA ALA A 279 -8.50 15.48 6.31
C ALA A 279 -7.93 14.20 5.69
N PHE A 280 -6.67 13.88 6.02
CA PHE A 280 -5.98 12.68 5.55
C PHE A 280 -6.69 11.38 5.96
N GLN A 281 -7.19 11.33 7.20
CA GLN A 281 -8.03 10.25 7.71
C GLN A 281 -9.42 10.78 8.05
N SER A 282 -10.45 9.93 7.95
CA SER A 282 -11.83 10.33 8.26
C SER A 282 -12.01 10.81 9.71
N SER A 283 -11.18 10.34 10.62
CA SER A 283 -11.22 10.67 12.05
C SER A 283 -10.22 11.75 12.48
N ARG A 284 -9.28 12.16 11.62
CA ARG A 284 -8.22 13.10 12.01
C ARG A 284 -7.51 13.77 10.83
N TRP A 285 -7.08 15.00 11.07
CA TRP A 285 -6.15 15.71 10.20
C TRP A 285 -4.73 15.26 10.52
N LEU A 286 -3.91 15.04 9.51
CA LEU A 286 -2.50 14.72 9.71
C LEU A 286 -1.76 15.90 10.36
N GLY A 287 -2.16 17.13 10.02
CA GLY A 287 -1.62 18.35 10.61
C GLY A 287 -1.75 18.46 12.13
N ASP A 288 -2.62 17.66 12.75
CA ASP A 288 -2.80 17.62 14.21
C ASP A 288 -1.84 16.66 14.92
N ILE A 289 -1.16 15.79 14.17
CA ILE A 289 -0.27 14.78 14.74
C ILE A 289 1.01 15.40 15.30
N ALA A 290 1.59 16.37 14.59
CA ALA A 290 2.86 17.00 14.94
C ALA A 290 2.87 18.49 14.53
N PRO A 291 1.97 19.32 15.12
CA PRO A 291 1.84 20.73 14.74
C PRO A 291 3.11 21.56 14.98
N HIS A 292 4.00 21.09 15.87
CA HIS A 292 5.31 21.70 16.12
C HIS A 292 6.26 21.63 14.91
N LEU A 293 6.03 20.71 13.97
CA LEU A 293 6.81 20.62 12.72
C LEU A 293 6.35 21.61 11.64
N LEU A 294 5.24 22.33 11.89
CA LEU A 294 4.64 23.27 10.96
C LEU A 294 5.06 24.71 11.30
N GLN A 295 5.45 25.46 10.26
CA GLN A 295 5.63 26.90 10.35
C GLN A 295 4.31 27.57 10.77
N PRO A 296 4.34 28.71 11.51
CA PRO A 296 3.13 29.41 11.97
C PRO A 296 2.09 29.62 10.87
N ARG A 297 2.54 30.12 9.70
CA ARG A 297 1.68 30.33 8.52
C ARG A 297 0.93 29.06 8.08
N ILE A 298 1.58 27.89 8.15
CA ILE A 298 0.94 26.62 7.76
C ILE A 298 -0.09 26.18 8.80
N ARG A 299 0.14 26.46 10.09
CA ARG A 299 -0.84 26.21 11.16
C ARG A 299 -2.08 27.07 10.98
N ASP A 300 -1.92 28.34 10.63
CA ASP A 300 -3.04 29.24 10.33
C ASP A 300 -3.84 28.74 9.11
N LEU A 301 -3.14 28.38 8.03
CA LEU A 301 -3.77 27.80 6.85
C LEU A 301 -4.51 26.49 7.15
N LEU A 302 -3.99 25.66 8.05
CA LEU A 302 -4.63 24.43 8.47
C LEU A 302 -5.90 24.70 9.28
N ALA A 303 -5.87 25.66 10.22
CA ALA A 303 -7.05 26.08 10.97
C ALA A 303 -8.15 26.59 10.02
N MET A 304 -7.79 27.49 9.09
CA MET A 304 -8.71 27.97 8.05
C MET A 304 -9.25 26.82 7.19
N ALA A 305 -8.42 25.83 6.85
CA ALA A 305 -8.85 24.70 6.03
C ALA A 305 -9.88 23.80 6.76
N LYS A 306 -9.80 23.68 8.08
CA LYS A 306 -10.79 22.96 8.90
C LYS A 306 -12.13 23.68 8.89
N GLU A 307 -12.13 25.00 9.11
CA GLU A 307 -13.34 25.82 9.05
C GLU A 307 -13.99 25.73 7.65
N LYS A 308 -13.19 25.84 6.59
CA LYS A 308 -13.65 25.66 5.22
C LYS A 308 -14.20 24.25 4.97
N ALA A 309 -13.59 23.21 5.55
CA ALA A 309 -14.07 21.85 5.45
C ALA A 309 -15.45 21.66 6.11
N ASP A 310 -15.69 22.31 7.25
CA ASP A 310 -16.99 22.30 7.95
C ASP A 310 -18.06 23.02 7.14
N ARG A 311 -17.75 24.22 6.64
CA ARG A 311 -18.66 24.99 5.79
C ARG A 311 -18.98 24.25 4.49
N ARG A 312 -17.97 23.71 3.79
CA ARG A 312 -18.17 22.87 2.60
C ARG A 312 -19.11 21.71 2.91
N ARG A 313 -18.87 20.97 4.00
CA ARG A 313 -19.74 19.84 4.40
C ARG A 313 -21.16 20.28 4.73
N ALA A 314 -21.35 21.46 5.32
CA ALA A 314 -22.68 22.01 5.57
C ALA A 314 -23.41 22.37 4.27
N VAL A 315 -22.71 22.97 3.30
CA VAL A 315 -23.24 23.30 1.97
C VAL A 315 -23.60 22.04 1.19
N GLU A 316 -22.67 21.08 1.08
CA GLU A 316 -22.87 19.84 0.31
C GLU A 316 -23.98 18.95 0.90
N ARG A 317 -24.25 19.04 2.21
CA ARG A 317 -25.36 18.32 2.86
C ARG A 317 -26.75 18.80 2.46
N ARG A 318 -26.87 20.01 1.90
CA ARG A 318 -28.14 20.51 1.37
C ARG A 318 -28.57 19.75 0.11
N LEU A 319 -27.60 19.19 -0.63
CA LEU A 319 -27.84 18.46 -1.87
C LEU A 319 -28.37 17.05 -1.57
N THR A 320 -29.49 16.69 -2.18
CA THR A 320 -30.13 15.39 -1.92
C THR A 320 -29.42 14.26 -2.68
N ARG A 321 -29.59 13.02 -2.21
CA ARG A 321 -29.05 11.83 -2.88
C ARG A 321 -29.51 11.71 -4.34
N ALA A 322 -30.72 12.16 -4.66
CA ALA A 322 -31.28 12.10 -6.01
C ALA A 322 -30.60 13.08 -6.99
N MET A 323 -29.95 14.13 -6.48
CA MET A 323 -29.20 15.09 -7.28
C MET A 323 -27.79 14.58 -7.64
N LEU A 324 -27.27 13.61 -6.88
CA LEU A 324 -25.91 13.10 -7.03
C LEU A 324 -25.77 12.19 -8.25
N TYR A 325 -24.58 12.21 -8.85
CA TYR A 325 -24.26 11.36 -9.98
C TYR A 325 -24.15 9.89 -9.59
N ALA A 326 -24.61 8.99 -10.45
CA ALA A 326 -24.40 7.56 -10.35
C ALA A 326 -23.29 7.15 -11.33
N LYS A 327 -22.24 6.48 -10.83
CA LYS A 327 -21.07 6.06 -11.63
C LYS A 327 -20.46 7.19 -12.48
N GLY A 328 -20.55 8.43 -11.99
CA GLY A 328 -19.98 9.61 -12.65
C GLY A 328 -20.91 10.35 -13.62
N TRP A 329 -22.18 9.95 -13.74
CA TRP A 329 -23.15 10.58 -14.65
C TRP A 329 -24.42 11.05 -13.93
N PRO A 330 -25.06 12.14 -14.39
CA PRO A 330 -26.43 12.45 -14.00
C PRO A 330 -27.37 11.31 -14.42
N THR A 331 -28.37 11.04 -13.59
CA THR A 331 -29.38 9.99 -13.86
C THR A 331 -30.66 10.56 -14.45
N ARG A 332 -30.89 11.87 -14.29
CA ARG A 332 -32.02 12.63 -14.81
C ARG A 332 -31.68 14.11 -14.87
N MET A 333 -32.54 14.88 -15.54
CA MET A 333 -32.55 16.34 -15.40
C MET A 333 -32.92 16.73 -13.97
N LEU A 334 -32.33 17.83 -13.49
CA LEU A 334 -32.73 18.48 -12.24
C LEU A 334 -34.01 19.28 -12.46
N SER A 335 -34.84 19.42 -11.43
CA SER A 335 -35.86 20.46 -11.42
C SER A 335 -35.24 21.85 -11.32
N ASP A 336 -36.02 22.89 -11.57
CA ASP A 336 -35.59 24.28 -11.39
C ASP A 336 -35.06 24.55 -9.98
N GLY A 337 -35.81 24.14 -8.95
CA GLY A 337 -35.38 24.34 -7.56
C GLY A 337 -34.15 23.53 -7.17
N GLU A 338 -33.96 22.34 -7.74
CA GLU A 338 -32.73 21.56 -7.53
C GLU A 338 -31.52 22.20 -8.24
N ALA A 339 -31.72 22.78 -9.43
CA ALA A 339 -30.68 23.50 -10.15
C ALA A 339 -30.30 24.81 -9.44
N ASP A 340 -31.28 25.54 -8.90
CA ASP A 340 -31.02 26.72 -8.06
C ASP A 340 -30.22 26.35 -6.81
N LEU A 341 -30.66 25.31 -6.09
CA LEU A 341 -29.96 24.83 -4.89
C LEU A 341 -28.52 24.39 -5.22
N LEU A 342 -28.31 23.74 -6.37
CA LEU A 342 -26.98 23.37 -6.83
C LEU A 342 -26.14 24.60 -7.23
N ALA A 343 -26.74 25.61 -7.86
CA ALA A 343 -26.08 26.87 -8.21
C ALA A 343 -25.58 27.61 -6.96
N GLU A 344 -26.43 27.72 -5.93
CA GLU A 344 -26.08 28.32 -4.64
C GLU A 344 -24.92 27.57 -3.97
N ALA A 345 -25.07 26.24 -3.84
CA ALA A 345 -24.05 25.40 -3.23
C ALA A 345 -22.71 25.50 -3.94
N ARG A 346 -22.73 25.52 -5.28
CA ARG A 346 -21.53 25.69 -6.10
C ARG A 346 -20.93 27.07 -5.93
N SER A 347 -21.72 28.12 -5.92
CA SER A 347 -21.23 29.49 -5.72
C SER A 347 -20.50 29.63 -4.38
N GLU A 348 -21.10 29.14 -3.29
CA GLU A 348 -20.51 29.18 -1.95
C GLU A 348 -19.18 28.41 -1.87
N VAL A 349 -19.14 27.16 -2.36
CA VAL A 349 -17.91 26.35 -2.34
C VAL A 349 -16.82 26.96 -3.23
N SER A 350 -17.20 27.49 -4.39
CA SER A 350 -16.25 28.09 -5.34
C SER A 350 -15.61 29.35 -4.79
N ALA A 351 -16.41 30.25 -4.20
CA ALA A 351 -15.91 31.46 -3.58
C ALA A 351 -14.98 31.14 -2.39
N MET A 352 -15.37 30.17 -1.56
CA MET A 352 -14.61 29.75 -0.38
C MET A 352 -13.23 29.16 -0.71
N LEU A 353 -13.14 28.40 -1.80
CA LEU A 353 -11.93 27.68 -2.21
C LEU A 353 -11.17 28.34 -3.36
N GLY A 354 -11.71 29.42 -3.94
CA GLY A 354 -11.09 30.16 -5.05
C GLY A 354 -11.10 29.40 -6.38
N PHE A 355 -12.17 28.67 -6.67
CA PHE A 355 -12.32 27.92 -7.92
C PHE A 355 -12.90 28.77 -9.05
N ARG A 356 -12.54 28.45 -10.30
CA ARG A 356 -13.04 29.09 -11.52
C ARG A 356 -14.19 28.27 -12.10
N THR A 357 -15.27 28.18 -11.35
CA THR A 357 -16.44 27.38 -11.73
C THR A 357 -17.27 28.07 -12.81
N ARG A 358 -17.79 27.28 -13.76
CA ARG A 358 -18.47 27.81 -14.97
C ARG A 358 -19.99 27.80 -14.89
N TYR A 359 -20.54 26.82 -14.17
CA TYR A 359 -21.97 26.55 -14.09
C TYR A 359 -22.48 26.99 -12.71
N LEU A 360 -22.99 28.21 -12.61
CA LEU A 360 -23.34 28.91 -11.35
C LEU A 360 -24.76 29.48 -11.33
N ASP A 361 -25.57 29.14 -12.33
CA ASP A 361 -26.96 29.56 -12.45
C ASP A 361 -27.81 28.40 -13.01
N ARG A 362 -29.13 28.52 -12.89
CA ARG A 362 -30.08 27.49 -13.33
C ARG A 362 -29.87 27.09 -14.79
N ALA A 363 -29.77 28.07 -15.69
CA ALA A 363 -29.73 27.83 -17.13
C ALA A 363 -28.45 27.10 -17.53
N SER A 364 -27.30 27.54 -17.02
CA SER A 364 -26.01 26.90 -17.29
C SER A 364 -25.92 25.49 -16.71
N ILE A 365 -26.51 25.24 -15.54
CA ILE A 365 -26.60 23.90 -14.93
C ILE A 365 -27.48 22.98 -15.76
N HIS A 366 -28.68 23.41 -16.16
CA HIS A 366 -29.57 22.61 -17.00
C HIS A 366 -28.95 22.28 -18.35
N ALA A 367 -28.34 23.27 -19.02
CA ALA A 367 -27.64 23.06 -20.28
C ALA A 367 -26.55 21.99 -20.14
N ARG A 368 -25.75 22.06 -19.06
CA ARG A 368 -24.71 21.06 -18.80
C ARG A 368 -25.24 19.68 -18.45
N TYR A 369 -26.34 19.59 -17.71
CA TYR A 369 -26.99 18.31 -17.40
C TYR A 369 -27.54 17.64 -18.66
N ALA A 370 -28.17 18.41 -19.55
CA ALA A 370 -28.64 17.90 -20.84
C ALA A 370 -27.47 17.33 -21.68
N GLU A 371 -26.39 18.10 -21.82
CA GLU A 371 -25.18 17.65 -22.55
C GLU A 371 -24.60 16.35 -21.96
N LEU A 372 -24.50 16.26 -20.62
CA LEU A 372 -23.97 15.07 -19.95
C LEU A 372 -24.86 13.84 -20.12
N LEU A 373 -26.19 14.01 -20.12
CA LEU A 373 -27.15 12.92 -20.37
C LEU A 373 -27.04 12.41 -21.82
N ASP A 374 -26.93 13.32 -22.79
CA ASP A 374 -26.75 12.95 -24.20
C ASP A 374 -25.41 12.23 -24.45
N LEU A 375 -24.33 12.72 -23.81
CA LEU A 375 -23.02 12.08 -23.83
C LEU A 375 -23.05 10.67 -23.19
N HIS A 376 -23.83 10.48 -22.13
CA HIS A 376 -23.98 9.17 -21.50
C HIS A 376 -24.77 8.20 -22.39
N ALA A 377 -25.88 8.66 -22.98
CA ALA A 377 -26.72 7.87 -23.87
C ALA A 377 -26.00 7.49 -25.17
N SER A 378 -25.13 8.34 -25.71
CA SER A 378 -24.30 8.00 -26.88
C SER A 378 -23.23 6.98 -26.54
N ARG A 379 -22.57 7.08 -25.37
CA ARG A 379 -21.61 6.07 -24.90
C ARG A 379 -22.24 4.69 -24.67
N GLY A 380 -23.46 4.63 -24.12
CA GLY A 380 -24.18 3.38 -23.94
C GLY A 380 -24.64 2.71 -25.25
N ARG A 381 -24.69 3.45 -26.36
CA ARG A 381 -25.02 2.91 -27.69
C ARG A 381 -23.79 2.43 -28.48
N ALA A 382 -22.60 2.85 -28.08
CA ALA A 382 -21.33 2.53 -28.74
C ALA A 382 -20.53 1.42 -28.03
N ALA A 383 -20.97 1.00 -26.84
CA ALA A 383 -20.41 -0.09 -26.05
C ALA A 383 -21.33 -1.31 -26.12
#